data_AF-A0A6V7E1P1-F1
#
_entry.id   AF-A0A6V7E1P1-F1
#
_cell.length_a   1.000
_cell.length_b   1.000
_cell.length_c   1.000
_cell.angle_alpha   90.00
_cell.angle_beta   90.00
_cell.angle_gamma   90.00
#
_symmetry.space_group_name_H-M   'P 1'
#
loop_
_entity.id
_entity.type
_entity.pdbx_description
1 polymer ?
#
loop_
_entity_poly.entity_id
_entity_poly.type
_entity_poly.pdbx_seq_one_letter_code
_entity_poly.pdbx_strand_id
1 'polypeptide(L)'
;MCTSQHSIGMDTLRYLTGYPPAVLDQVRALIAQDKLAAVLARRYPDRHEIRTDRHLYEYVKAMKERYMRSSPTLHKAMYDNHLQVVKHALGTHTAISRVHGSRLKASREIRIASLFRDAPEPFLQMIVAHELAHLKEADHNKAFYQLCNHMTRDYHQLEFDLRLYLTQLALSASS
;
A
#
# COMPACT_ATOMS: atom_id res chain seq x y z
N MET A 1 -40.28 -15.67 12.65
CA MET A 1 -39.11 -14.79 12.85
C MET A 1 -38.20 -14.98 11.66
N CYS A 2 -38.41 -14.20 10.59
CA CYS A 2 -37.51 -14.20 9.43
C CYS A 2 -36.35 -13.28 9.75
N THR A 3 -35.17 -13.83 9.99
CA THR A 3 -33.93 -13.07 9.97
C THR A 3 -33.66 -12.64 8.54
N SER A 4 -33.80 -11.34 8.27
CA SER A 4 -33.39 -10.69 7.04
C SER A 4 -31.93 -11.05 6.73
N GLN A 5 -31.74 -11.85 5.69
CA GLN A 5 -30.48 -11.91 4.97
C GLN A 5 -30.19 -10.50 4.46
N HIS A 6 -29.32 -9.79 5.20
CA HIS A 6 -28.77 -8.53 4.73
C HIS A 6 -27.95 -8.83 3.48
N SER A 7 -28.37 -8.23 2.38
CA SER A 7 -27.60 -8.14 1.15
C SER A 7 -26.26 -7.43 1.42
N ILE A 8 -25.24 -8.16 1.86
CA ILE A 8 -23.84 -7.68 1.85
C ILE A 8 -23.33 -7.83 0.41
N GLY A 9 -23.90 -7.03 -0.48
CA GLY A 9 -23.62 -7.04 -1.90
C GLY A 9 -22.78 -5.84 -2.31
N MET A 10 -21.46 -6.01 -2.34
CA MET A 10 -20.52 -5.43 -3.31
C MET A 10 -19.11 -5.95 -2.98
N ASP A 11 -18.83 -7.16 -3.48
CA ASP A 11 -17.53 -7.84 -3.53
C ASP A 11 -16.57 -7.61 -2.34
N THR A 12 -16.88 -8.25 -1.21
CA THR A 12 -16.08 -8.25 0.02
C THR A 12 -14.59 -8.56 -0.21
N LEU A 13 -14.26 -9.31 -1.27
CA LEU A 13 -12.89 -9.73 -1.57
C LEU A 13 -12.28 -9.00 -2.77
N ARG A 14 -12.81 -7.84 -3.18
CA ARG A 14 -12.30 -7.08 -4.33
C ARG A 14 -10.80 -6.77 -4.29
N TYR A 15 -10.20 -6.68 -3.09
CA TYR A 15 -8.77 -6.43 -2.90
C TYR A 15 -7.90 -7.70 -2.99
N LEU A 16 -8.53 -8.86 -2.91
CA LEU A 16 -7.90 -10.18 -2.87
C LEU A 16 -8.15 -10.96 -4.17
N THR A 17 -8.69 -10.31 -5.21
CA THR A 17 -8.82 -10.90 -6.53
C THR A 17 -7.46 -11.38 -7.03
N GLY A 18 -7.39 -12.64 -7.47
CA GLY A 18 -6.16 -13.29 -7.97
C GLY A 18 -5.43 -14.18 -6.96
N TYR A 19 -5.82 -14.19 -5.68
CA TYR A 19 -5.28 -15.19 -4.73
C TYR A 19 -5.96 -16.57 -4.92
N PRO A 20 -5.27 -17.67 -4.59
CA PRO A 20 -5.82 -19.02 -4.73
C PRO A 20 -7.13 -19.22 -3.95
N PRO A 21 -8.08 -20.04 -4.44
CA PRO A 21 -9.38 -20.26 -3.77
C PRO A 21 -9.26 -20.64 -2.29
N ALA A 22 -8.32 -21.53 -1.95
CA ALA A 22 -8.09 -21.95 -0.56
C ALA A 22 -7.69 -20.79 0.37
N VAL A 23 -6.98 -19.77 -0.14
CA VAL A 23 -6.66 -18.56 0.63
C VAL A 23 -7.90 -17.70 0.80
N LEU A 24 -8.67 -17.52 -0.27
CA LEU A 24 -9.92 -16.75 -0.24
C LEU A 24 -10.92 -17.36 0.76
N ASP A 25 -11.05 -18.68 0.80
CA ASP A 25 -11.93 -19.40 1.72
C ASP A 25 -11.53 -19.18 3.18
N GLN A 26 -10.23 -19.17 3.49
CA GLN A 26 -9.74 -18.84 4.83
C GLN A 26 -10.10 -17.40 5.23
N VAL A 27 -9.94 -16.45 4.31
CA VAL A 27 -10.32 -15.06 4.56
C VAL A 27 -11.83 -14.92 4.77
N ARG A 28 -12.66 -15.60 3.96
CA ARG A 28 -14.12 -15.66 4.15
C ARG A 28 -14.49 -16.21 5.51
N ALA A 29 -13.82 -17.28 5.94
CA ALA A 29 -14.06 -17.88 7.26
C ALA A 29 -13.71 -16.92 8.41
N LEU A 30 -12.62 -16.15 8.29
CA LEU A 30 -12.25 -15.13 9.27
C LEU A 30 -13.27 -13.99 9.34
N ILE A 31 -13.78 -13.54 8.18
CA ILE A 31 -14.81 -12.49 8.10
C ILE A 31 -16.13 -13.00 8.70
N ALA A 32 -16.57 -14.21 8.33
CA ALA A 32 -17.80 -14.81 8.85
C ALA A 32 -17.78 -15.02 10.38
N GLN A 33 -16.59 -15.17 10.96
CA GLN A 33 -16.38 -15.29 12.40
C GLN A 33 -16.11 -13.96 13.11
N ASP A 34 -16.14 -12.82 12.40
CA ASP A 34 -15.81 -11.49 12.91
C ASP A 34 -14.41 -11.41 13.58
N LYS A 35 -13.44 -12.16 13.04
CA LYS A 35 -12.08 -12.27 13.59
C LYS A 35 -11.04 -11.45 12.84
N LEU A 36 -11.35 -10.98 11.63
CA LEU A 36 -10.37 -10.33 10.76
C LEU A 36 -9.75 -9.08 11.41
N ALA A 37 -10.58 -8.20 11.98
CA ALA A 37 -10.13 -7.01 12.70
C ALA A 37 -9.17 -7.37 13.86
N ALA A 38 -9.53 -8.36 14.67
CA ALA A 38 -8.74 -8.79 15.83
C ALA A 38 -7.39 -9.39 15.41
N VAL A 39 -7.36 -10.18 14.32
CA VAL A 39 -6.12 -10.73 13.77
C VAL A 39 -5.18 -9.61 13.31
N LEU A 40 -5.71 -8.63 12.57
CA LEU A 40 -4.94 -7.49 12.09
C LEU A 40 -4.43 -6.61 13.24
N ALA A 41 -5.28 -6.29 14.22
CA ALA A 41 -4.89 -5.49 15.38
C ALA A 41 -3.83 -6.18 16.24
N ARG A 42 -3.88 -7.51 16.37
CA ARG A 42 -2.86 -8.28 17.08
C ARG A 42 -1.52 -8.29 16.33
N ARG A 43 -1.54 -8.38 15.00
CA ARG A 43 -0.33 -8.42 14.17
C ARG A 43 0.31 -7.03 14.02
N TYR A 44 -0.52 -6.00 13.98
CA TYR A 44 -0.12 -4.61 13.75
C TYR A 44 -0.73 -3.67 14.81
N PRO A 45 -0.28 -3.76 16.08
CA PRO A 45 -0.88 -3.00 17.18
C PRO A 45 -0.53 -1.51 17.14
N ASP A 46 0.62 -1.16 16.55
CA ASP A 46 1.20 0.17 16.66
C ASP A 46 0.73 1.13 15.57
N ARG A 47 0.54 2.39 15.98
CA ARG A 47 0.35 3.54 15.08
C ARG A 47 1.71 4.20 14.83
N HIS A 48 1.87 4.82 13.66
CA HIS A 48 3.07 5.59 13.35
C HIS A 48 2.86 7.10 13.43
N GLU A 49 3.96 7.84 13.61
CA GLU A 49 3.95 9.32 13.68
C GLU A 49 4.12 10.02 12.33
N ILE A 50 4.31 9.24 11.25
CA ILE A 50 4.50 9.74 9.89
C ILE A 50 3.14 10.16 9.32
N ARG A 51 2.58 11.27 9.79
CA ARG A 51 1.20 11.70 9.43
C ARG A 51 1.16 12.99 8.64
N THR A 52 2.29 13.66 8.48
CA THR A 52 2.44 14.91 7.72
C THR A 52 3.29 14.68 6.49
N ASP A 53 3.11 15.50 5.46
CA ASP A 53 3.93 15.42 4.23
C ASP A 53 5.42 15.62 4.53
N ARG A 54 5.75 16.45 5.54
CA ARG A 54 7.14 16.62 6.02
C ARG A 54 7.71 15.31 6.55
N HIS A 55 7.00 14.63 7.44
CA HIS A 55 7.47 13.35 7.98
C HIS A 55 7.54 12.27 6.88
N LEU A 56 6.57 12.26 5.95
CA LEU A 56 6.59 11.33 4.83
C LEU A 56 7.80 11.57 3.92
N TYR A 57 8.11 12.82 3.61
CA TYR A 57 9.29 13.17 2.83
C TYR A 57 10.59 12.66 3.46
N GLU A 58 10.79 12.92 4.75
CA GLU A 58 11.99 12.43 5.46
C GLU A 58 12.04 10.90 5.49
N TYR A 59 10.90 10.24 5.71
CA TYR A 59 10.80 8.79 5.71
C TYR A 59 11.19 8.17 4.35
N VAL A 60 10.59 8.66 3.26
CA VAL A 60 10.86 8.19 1.89
C VAL A 60 12.31 8.49 1.50
N LYS A 61 12.82 9.69 1.84
CA LYS A 61 14.20 10.10 1.58
C LYS A 61 15.19 9.17 2.27
N ALA A 62 14.99 8.89 3.56
CA ALA A 62 15.85 7.99 4.33
C ALA A 62 15.88 6.56 3.74
N MET A 63 14.72 6.03 3.32
CA MET A 63 14.65 4.74 2.64
C MET A 63 15.40 4.76 1.29
N LYS A 64 15.19 5.80 0.47
CA LYS A 64 15.89 5.98 -0.81
C LYS A 64 17.41 6.03 -0.62
N GLU A 65 17.90 6.78 0.37
CA GLU A 65 19.33 6.93 0.66
C GLU A 65 19.97 5.62 1.15
N ARG A 66 19.19 4.79 1.86
CA ARG A 66 19.65 3.48 2.33
C ARG A 66 19.78 2.48 1.19
N TYR A 67 18.77 2.37 0.32
CA TYR A 67 18.66 1.26 -0.63
C TYR A 67 18.84 1.65 -2.10
N MET A 68 18.73 2.94 -2.43
CA MET A 68 18.67 3.44 -3.81
C MET A 68 19.55 4.68 -4.03
N ARG A 69 20.79 4.64 -3.55
CA ARG A 69 21.75 5.77 -3.63
C ARG A 69 21.92 6.31 -5.05
N SER A 70 21.98 5.44 -6.05
CA SER A 70 22.15 5.82 -7.47
C SER A 70 20.84 6.12 -8.21
N SER A 71 19.69 6.16 -7.53
CA SER A 71 18.40 6.50 -8.18
C SER A 71 18.22 8.01 -8.35
N PRO A 72 17.29 8.46 -9.23
CA PRO A 72 16.96 9.88 -9.40
C PRO A 72 16.69 10.60 -8.07
N THR A 73 16.85 11.93 -8.10
CA THR A 73 16.57 12.76 -6.92
C THR A 73 15.08 12.74 -6.60
N LEU A 74 14.75 12.60 -5.31
CA LEU A 74 13.40 12.77 -4.81
C LEU A 74 13.12 14.27 -4.65
N HIS A 75 12.22 14.81 -5.46
CA HIS A 75 11.80 16.21 -5.34
C HIS A 75 10.87 16.38 -4.14
N LYS A 76 9.88 15.50 -4.05
CA LYS A 76 8.76 15.62 -3.13
C LYS A 76 8.16 14.26 -2.84
N ALA A 77 7.71 14.06 -1.61
CA ALA A 77 6.79 13.00 -1.24
C ALA A 77 5.63 13.63 -0.47
N MET A 78 4.39 13.26 -0.80
CA MET A 78 3.21 13.81 -0.13
C MET A 78 2.09 12.80 -0.06
N TYR A 79 1.20 12.99 0.91
CA TYR A 79 -0.04 12.24 0.95
C TYR A 79 -1.07 12.86 0.00
N ASP A 80 -1.84 12.01 -0.66
CA ASP A 80 -2.84 12.41 -1.65
C ASP A 80 -4.21 11.84 -1.26
N ASN A 81 -5.20 12.73 -1.07
CA ASN A 81 -6.56 12.37 -0.69
C ASN A 81 -7.42 11.87 -1.87
N HIS A 82 -6.98 12.13 -3.11
CA HIS A 82 -7.67 11.70 -4.32
C HIS A 82 -7.14 10.38 -4.85
N LEU A 83 -6.00 9.91 -4.33
CA LEU A 83 -5.41 8.65 -4.73
C LEU A 83 -6.24 7.48 -4.20
N GLN A 84 -6.99 6.85 -5.09
CA GLN A 84 -7.68 5.61 -4.76
C GLN A 84 -6.69 4.45 -4.78
N VAL A 85 -6.69 3.66 -3.71
CA VAL A 85 -5.82 2.48 -3.56
C VAL A 85 -6.33 1.29 -4.39
N VAL A 86 -7.42 1.47 -5.15
CA VAL A 86 -8.07 0.40 -5.90
C VAL A 86 -8.28 0.78 -7.35
N LYS A 87 -7.46 0.19 -8.21
CA LYS A 87 -7.96 -0.40 -9.46
C LYS A 87 -7.03 -1.45 -10.07
N HIS A 88 -5.73 -1.45 -9.77
CA HIS A 88 -4.81 -2.49 -10.26
C HIS A 88 -3.65 -2.79 -9.29
N ALA A 89 -3.98 -3.25 -8.06
CA ALA A 89 -3.02 -3.75 -7.07
C ALA A 89 -1.96 -2.72 -6.61
N LEU A 90 -2.32 -1.90 -5.61
CA LEU A 90 -1.37 -1.20 -4.72
C LEU A 90 -0.36 -0.23 -5.33
N GLY A 91 -0.40 0.04 -6.64
CA GLY A 91 0.34 1.13 -7.27
C GLY A 91 -0.58 1.86 -8.25
N THR A 92 -1.25 2.92 -7.79
CA THR A 92 -1.84 3.88 -8.74
C THR A 92 -0.70 4.76 -9.22
N HIS A 93 0.04 4.25 -10.22
CA HIS A 93 1.18 4.93 -10.82
C HIS A 93 0.88 6.41 -11.05
N THR A 94 1.55 7.29 -10.32
CA THR A 94 1.79 8.64 -10.81
C THR A 94 3.13 9.15 -10.35
N ALA A 95 4.20 8.50 -10.85
CA ALA A 95 5.48 9.18 -10.97
C ALA A 95 5.34 10.29 -12.02
N ILE A 96 4.77 11.44 -11.63
CA ILE A 96 4.75 12.63 -12.48
C ILE A 96 6.21 13.07 -12.66
N SER A 97 6.79 12.72 -13.80
CA SER A 97 8.11 13.20 -14.20
C SER A 97 7.93 14.54 -14.88
N ARG A 98 8.04 15.66 -14.15
CA ARG A 98 8.15 16.97 -14.78
C ARG A 98 9.59 17.18 -15.23
N VAL A 99 9.85 17.00 -16.51
CA VAL A 99 11.08 17.48 -17.15
C VAL A 99 10.83 18.95 -17.50
N HIS A 100 11.28 19.87 -16.65
CA HIS A 100 11.28 21.29 -17.02
C HIS A 100 12.50 21.60 -17.89
N GLY A 101 12.37 22.58 -18.80
CA GLY A 101 13.22 22.78 -19.98
C GLY A 101 14.74 22.82 -19.76
N SER A 102 15.43 22.44 -20.84
CA SER A 102 16.88 22.55 -21.10
C SER A 102 17.79 22.45 -19.87
N ARG A 103 18.27 21.22 -19.62
CA ARG A 103 19.38 20.86 -18.69
C ARG A 103 18.98 20.67 -17.21
N LEU A 104 17.86 19.99 -16.94
CA LEU A 104 17.42 19.68 -15.58
C LEU A 104 17.42 18.16 -15.29
N LYS A 105 18.10 17.82 -14.20
CA LYS A 105 18.12 16.49 -13.56
C LYS A 105 16.67 16.05 -13.34
N ALA A 106 16.25 14.94 -13.95
CA ALA A 106 14.91 14.41 -13.79
C ALA A 106 14.64 14.15 -12.29
N SER A 107 13.77 14.96 -11.69
CA SER A 107 13.41 14.84 -10.28
C SER A 107 12.01 14.26 -10.18
N ARG A 108 11.81 13.33 -9.25
CA ARG A 108 10.59 12.51 -9.15
C ARG A 108 9.76 12.93 -7.95
N GLU A 109 8.44 12.92 -8.13
CA GLU A 109 7.47 13.10 -7.05
C GLU A 109 6.87 11.72 -6.69
N ILE A 110 6.75 11.45 -5.39
CA ILE A 110 6.06 10.26 -4.85
C ILE A 110 4.77 10.71 -4.16
N ARG A 111 3.67 10.03 -4.46
CA ARG A 111 2.35 10.29 -3.86
C ARG A 111 1.86 9.03 -3.18
N ILE A 112 1.51 9.14 -1.90
CA ILE A 112 1.01 8.03 -1.09
C ILE A 112 -0.43 8.32 -0.71
N ALA A 113 -1.33 7.33 -0.79
CA ALA A 113 -2.73 7.56 -0.43
C ALA A 113 -2.86 7.98 1.04
N SER A 114 -3.78 8.90 1.32
CA SER A 114 -3.94 9.44 2.68
C SER A 114 -4.34 8.41 3.73
N LEU A 115 -4.88 7.25 3.34
CA LEU A 115 -5.16 6.14 4.27
C LEU A 115 -3.92 5.66 5.02
N PHE A 116 -2.73 5.78 4.41
CA PHE A 116 -1.47 5.41 5.04
C PHE A 116 -1.00 6.43 6.10
N ARG A 117 -1.82 7.43 6.47
CA ARG A 117 -1.60 8.22 7.70
C ARG A 117 -2.02 7.45 8.95
N ASP A 118 -3.00 6.56 8.82
CA ASP A 118 -3.63 5.86 9.94
C ASP A 118 -3.40 4.34 9.90
N ALA A 119 -2.89 3.83 8.77
CA ALA A 119 -2.43 2.46 8.62
C ALA A 119 -1.22 2.17 9.52
N PRO A 120 -0.97 0.91 9.89
CA PRO A 120 0.28 0.49 10.52
C PRO A 120 1.53 0.87 9.72
N GLU A 121 2.64 1.17 10.42
CA GLU A 121 3.93 1.53 9.81
C GLU A 121 4.41 0.52 8.76
N PRO A 122 4.29 -0.81 8.98
CA PRO A 122 4.76 -1.77 7.99
C PRO A 122 4.05 -1.66 6.64
N PHE A 123 2.80 -1.21 6.62
CA PHE A 123 2.08 -0.98 5.36
C PHE A 123 2.57 0.28 4.66
N LEU A 124 2.88 1.34 5.41
CA LEU A 124 3.53 2.54 4.88
C LEU A 124 4.92 2.20 4.32
N GLN A 125 5.72 1.41 5.04
CA GLN A 125 7.02 0.94 4.57
C GLN A 125 6.90 0.16 3.25
N MET A 126 5.96 -0.77 3.19
CA MET A 126 5.72 -1.60 2.01
C MET A 126 5.35 -0.73 0.80
N ILE A 127 4.40 0.19 0.93
CA ILE A 127 4.00 1.05 -0.20
C ILE A 127 5.12 2.02 -0.60
N VAL A 128 5.91 2.54 0.35
CA VAL A 128 7.06 3.39 0.01
C VAL A 128 8.13 2.60 -0.74
N ALA A 129 8.40 1.35 -0.36
CA ALA A 129 9.29 0.47 -1.12
C ALA A 129 8.77 0.25 -2.55
N HIS A 130 7.46 0.04 -2.72
CA HIS A 130 6.82 -0.09 -4.02
C HIS A 130 7.06 1.14 -4.91
N GLU A 131 6.73 2.33 -4.41
CA GLU A 131 6.89 3.57 -5.16
C GLU A 131 8.36 3.92 -5.44
N LEU A 132 9.25 3.59 -4.51
CA LEU A 132 10.69 3.74 -4.72
C LEU A 132 11.20 2.80 -5.82
N ALA A 133 10.73 1.55 -5.87
CA ALA A 133 11.11 0.61 -6.91
C ALA A 133 10.72 1.12 -8.31
N HIS A 134 9.58 1.82 -8.42
CA HIS A 134 9.16 2.49 -9.66
C HIS A 134 10.09 3.60 -10.17
N LEU A 135 11.04 4.06 -9.35
CA LEU A 135 12.07 4.99 -9.83
C LEU A 135 13.08 4.33 -10.78
N LYS A 136 13.18 2.99 -10.77
CA LYS A 136 14.06 2.19 -11.64
C LYS A 136 13.32 1.24 -12.56
N GLU A 137 12.22 0.65 -12.07
CA GLU A 137 11.48 -0.41 -12.76
C GLU A 137 10.04 0.04 -13.02
N ALA A 138 9.69 0.28 -14.29
CA ALA A 138 8.35 0.77 -14.64
C ALA A 138 7.27 -0.30 -14.43
N ASP A 139 7.56 -1.55 -14.79
CA ASP A 139 6.62 -2.66 -14.74
C ASP A 139 6.85 -3.53 -13.50
N HIS A 140 5.79 -4.17 -12.99
CA HIS A 140 5.84 -5.15 -11.89
C HIS A 140 6.43 -6.50 -12.33
N ASN A 141 7.67 -6.48 -12.81
CA ASN A 141 8.42 -7.63 -13.26
C ASN A 141 9.29 -8.23 -12.12
N LYS A 142 10.09 -9.27 -12.42
CA LYS A 142 10.97 -9.90 -11.44
C LYS A 142 11.96 -8.92 -10.79
N ALA A 143 12.52 -7.98 -11.56
CA ALA A 143 13.48 -6.99 -11.05
C ALA A 143 12.80 -6.01 -10.09
N PHE A 144 11.57 -5.57 -10.39
CA PHE A 144 10.75 -4.75 -9.50
C PHE A 144 10.56 -5.43 -8.14
N TYR A 145 10.08 -6.68 -8.13
CA TYR A 145 9.86 -7.39 -6.87
C TYR A 145 11.15 -7.69 -6.12
N GLN A 146 12.27 -7.94 -6.82
CA GLN A 146 13.58 -8.07 -6.17
C GLN A 146 13.99 -6.79 -5.46
N LEU A 147 13.74 -5.63 -6.06
CA LEU A 147 14.04 -4.33 -5.46
C LEU A 147 13.14 -4.04 -4.25
N CYS A 148 11.85 -4.36 -4.34
CA CYS A 148 10.94 -4.28 -3.20
C CYS A 148 11.38 -5.17 -2.04
N ASN A 149 11.72 -6.44 -2.30
CA ASN A 149 12.20 -7.37 -1.28
C ASN A 149 13.56 -6.97 -0.67
N HIS A 150 14.40 -6.27 -1.44
CA HIS A 150 15.65 -5.71 -0.92
C HIS A 150 15.41 -4.57 0.09
N MET A 151 14.40 -3.73 -0.14
CA MET A 151 14.04 -2.62 0.76
C MET A 151 13.23 -3.10 1.97
N THR A 152 12.37 -4.09 1.76
CA THR A 152 11.40 -4.61 2.73
C THR A 152 11.36 -6.12 2.64
N ARG A 153 11.99 -6.83 3.58
CA ARG A 153 12.20 -8.30 3.53
C ARG A 153 10.90 -9.11 3.40
N ASP A 154 9.83 -8.65 4.05
CA ASP A 154 8.52 -9.32 4.05
C ASP A 154 7.52 -8.66 3.10
N TYR A 155 8.00 -8.01 2.03
CA TYR A 155 7.19 -7.20 1.10
C TYR A 155 5.91 -7.91 0.66
N HIS A 156 5.99 -9.15 0.19
CA HIS A 156 4.81 -9.88 -0.30
C HIS A 156 3.79 -10.20 0.80
N GLN A 157 4.25 -10.48 2.02
CA GLN A 157 3.36 -10.71 3.16
C GLN A 157 2.68 -9.41 3.58
N LEU A 158 3.42 -8.30 3.62
CA LEU A 158 2.89 -6.97 3.92
C LEU A 158 1.91 -6.51 2.83
N GLU A 159 2.17 -6.84 1.57
CA GLU A 159 1.26 -6.58 0.46
C GLU A 159 -0.07 -7.32 0.65
N PHE A 160 -0.01 -8.61 0.97
CA PHE A 160 -1.19 -9.40 1.27
C PHE A 160 -1.94 -8.88 2.51
N ASP A 161 -1.22 -8.59 3.59
CA ASP A 161 -1.81 -8.10 4.84
C ASP A 161 -2.45 -6.71 4.67
N LEU A 162 -1.89 -5.85 3.82
CA LEU A 162 -2.53 -4.60 3.46
C LEU A 162 -3.85 -4.84 2.72
N ARG A 163 -3.92 -5.83 1.83
CA ARG A 163 -5.20 -6.17 1.15
C ARG A 163 -6.24 -6.66 2.16
N LEU A 164 -5.84 -7.45 3.15
CA LEU A 164 -6.72 -7.82 4.27
C LEU A 164 -7.18 -6.60 5.06
N TYR A 165 -6.27 -5.66 5.34
CA TYR A 165 -6.59 -4.42 6.04
C TYR A 165 -7.60 -3.56 5.25
N LEU A 166 -7.41 -3.42 3.94
CA LEU A 166 -8.35 -2.69 3.07
C LEU A 166 -9.72 -3.37 3.00
N THR A 167 -9.76 -4.71 3.00
CA THR A 167 -11.01 -5.48 3.14
C THR A 167 -11.70 -5.17 4.47
N GLN A 168 -10.97 -5.16 5.59
CA GLN A 168 -11.54 -4.82 6.90
C GLN A 168 -12.07 -3.38 6.94
N LEU A 169 -11.34 -2.40 6.39
CA LEU A 169 -11.82 -1.02 6.31
C LEU A 169 -13.11 -0.91 5.49
N ALA A 170 -13.21 -1.65 4.38
CA ALA A 170 -14.42 -1.65 3.55
C ALA A 170 -15.63 -2.29 4.28
N LEU A 171 -15.40 -3.38 5.02
CA LEU A 171 -16.42 -4.02 5.87
C LEU A 171 -16.94 -3.05 6.95
N SER A 172 -16.03 -2.36 7.64
CA SER A 172 -16.38 -1.39 8.69
C SER A 172 -17.06 -0.14 8.15
N ALA A 173 -16.83 0.25 6.89
CA ALA A 173 -17.51 1.38 6.25
C ALA A 173 -18.92 1.04 5.73
N SER A 174 -19.24 -0.26 5.62
CA SER A 174 -20.53 -0.76 5.13
C SER A 174 -21.43 -1.30 6.24
N SER A 175 -20.93 -1.27 7.49
CA SER A 175 -21.64 -1.68 8.71
C SER A 175 -22.16 -0.44 9.44
#